data_AF-A0A137Q2N8-F1
#
_entry.id   AF-A0A137Q2N8-F1
#
_cell.length_a   1.000
_cell.length_b   1.000
_cell.length_c   1.000
_cell.angle_alpha   90.00
_cell.angle_beta   90.00
_cell.angle_gamma   90.00
#
_symmetry.space_group_name_H-M   'P 1'
#
loop_
_entity.id
_entity.type
_entity.pdbx_description
1 polymer ?
#
loop_
_entity_poly.entity_id
_entity_poly.type
_entity_poly.pdbx_seq_one_letter_code
_entity_poly.pdbx_strand_id
1 'polypeptide(L)'
;MGHSYIESSVAALSFARYVHNLPTPKVFVWNADCDHAVGVSFIIQEYVDNVIEPWQIWGSAMDDERSRILDGLAEYHATLLAPLPHPLHGIGDLAFAPGLSASSALSDPRSYVGRPLHTSLSRPSLASSTSLPDLWGQLWAHQN
;
A
#
# COMPACT_ATOMS: atom_id res chain seq x y z
N MET A 1 -13.66 10.76 16.21
CA MET A 1 -12.50 11.32 15.48
C MET A 1 -12.13 10.30 14.43
N GLY A 2 -12.23 10.65 13.14
CA GLY A 2 -11.90 9.73 12.05
C GLY A 2 -10.40 9.42 12.09
N HIS A 3 -10.05 8.13 12.06
CA HIS A 3 -8.66 7.71 11.91
C HIS A 3 -8.12 8.29 10.60
N SER A 4 -7.00 9.01 10.66
CA SER A 4 -6.46 9.70 9.48
C SER A 4 -5.84 8.68 8.54
N TYR A 5 -6.48 8.48 7.38
CA TYR A 5 -5.98 7.68 6.26
C TYR A 5 -4.54 8.04 5.86
N ILE A 6 -4.12 9.28 6.13
CA ILE A 6 -2.76 9.78 5.88
C ILE A 6 -1.72 9.05 6.70
N GLU A 7 -1.90 8.89 8.02
CA GLU A 7 -0.91 8.21 8.88
C GLU A 7 -0.73 6.76 8.42
N SER A 8 -1.84 6.05 8.15
CA SER A 8 -1.81 4.66 7.68
C SER A 8 -1.12 4.53 6.33
N SER A 9 -1.43 5.44 5.39
CA SER A 9 -0.78 5.48 4.07
C SER A 9 0.74 5.69 4.19
N VAL A 10 1.18 6.62 5.04
CA VAL A 10 2.60 6.90 5.24
C VAL A 10 3.30 5.74 5.92
N ALA A 11 2.67 5.09 6.89
CA ALA A 11 3.20 3.89 7.53
C ALA A 11 3.35 2.75 6.52
N ALA A 12 2.34 2.49 5.68
CA ALA A 12 2.38 1.47 4.64
C ALA A 12 3.48 1.72 3.60
N LEU A 13 3.60 2.96 3.10
CA LEU A 13 4.66 3.35 2.16
C LEU A 13 6.05 3.17 2.78
N SER A 14 6.22 3.57 4.04
CA SER A 14 7.49 3.44 4.77
C SER A 14 7.84 1.98 5.02
N PHE A 15 6.87 1.15 5.42
CA PHE A 15 7.07 -0.27 5.67
C PHE A 15 7.47 -1.00 4.38
N ALA A 16 6.74 -0.77 3.30
CA ALA A 16 7.07 -1.33 1.98
C ALA A 16 8.50 -0.96 1.57
N ARG A 17 8.91 0.31 1.75
CA ARG A 17 10.25 0.78 1.37
C ARG A 17 11.36 0.20 2.25
N TYR A 18 11.22 0.31 3.57
CA TYR A 18 12.34 0.12 4.49
C TYR A 18 12.39 -1.28 5.11
N VAL A 19 11.27 -2.00 5.14
CA VAL A 19 11.20 -3.39 5.63
C VAL A 19 11.23 -4.38 4.47
N HIS A 20 10.46 -4.13 3.41
CA HIS A 20 10.37 -5.02 2.25
C HIS A 20 11.26 -4.61 1.07
N ASN A 21 11.99 -3.50 1.17
CA ASN A 21 12.85 -2.99 0.09
C ASN A 21 12.12 -2.77 -1.24
N LEU A 22 10.82 -2.47 -1.20
CA LEU A 22 10.03 -2.15 -2.39
C LEU A 22 10.28 -0.70 -2.85
N PRO A 23 10.26 -0.43 -4.16
CA PRO A 23 10.54 0.90 -4.70
C PRO A 23 9.33 1.86 -4.58
N THR A 24 8.86 2.11 -3.36
CA THR A 24 7.80 3.09 -3.10
C THR A 24 8.37 4.50 -2.88
N PRO A 25 7.66 5.59 -3.22
CA PRO A 25 8.15 6.95 -3.03
C PRO A 25 8.56 7.23 -1.58
N LYS A 26 9.70 7.92 -1.39
CA LYS A 26 10.12 8.37 -0.06
C LYS A 26 9.19 9.48 0.46
N VAL A 27 8.59 9.29 1.63
CA VAL A 27 7.86 10.37 2.32
C VAL A 27 8.85 11.30 3.03
N PHE A 28 8.74 12.61 2.77
CA PHE A 28 9.58 13.63 3.41
C PHE A 28 8.90 14.24 4.64
N VAL A 29 7.62 14.58 4.51
CA VAL A 29 6.82 15.13 5.60
C VAL A 29 5.35 14.84 5.33
N TRP A 30 4.57 14.74 6.39
CA TRP A 30 3.12 14.57 6.30
C TRP A 30 2.47 15.23 7.50
N ASN A 31 1.20 15.59 7.36
CA ASN A 31 0.37 16.02 8.48
C ASN A 31 -1.03 15.41 8.31
N ALA A 32 -1.49 14.71 9.34
CA ALA A 32 -2.82 14.12 9.40
C ALA A 32 -3.89 15.07 9.94
N ASP A 33 -3.48 16.12 10.65
CA ASP A 33 -4.35 17.15 11.19
C ASP A 33 -4.67 18.19 10.11
N CYS A 34 -5.74 18.96 10.32
CA CYS A 34 -6.08 20.15 9.55
C CYS A 34 -5.78 21.45 10.33
N ASP A 35 -5.39 21.36 11.61
CA ASP A 35 -5.03 22.52 12.45
C ASP A 35 -3.61 23.05 12.15
N HIS A 36 -3.43 23.53 10.92
CA HIS A 36 -2.20 24.19 10.47
C HIS A 36 -2.52 25.15 9.31
N ALA A 37 -1.53 25.95 8.90
CA ALA A 37 -1.71 27.03 7.91
C ALA A 37 -2.26 26.61 6.53
N VAL A 38 -2.14 25.32 6.18
CA VAL A 38 -2.64 24.78 4.89
C VAL A 38 -4.10 24.30 5.03
N GLY A 39 -4.60 24.08 6.26
CA GLY A 39 -6.00 23.78 6.55
C GLY A 39 -6.49 22.40 6.10
N VAL A 40 -5.61 21.55 5.56
CA VAL A 40 -5.93 20.21 5.06
C VAL A 40 -4.80 19.24 5.32
N SER A 41 -5.13 17.98 5.60
CA SER A 41 -4.16 16.90 5.74
C SER A 41 -3.35 16.69 4.45
N PHE A 42 -2.05 16.41 4.55
CA PHE A 42 -1.16 16.29 3.39
C PHE A 42 -0.03 15.27 3.57
N ILE A 43 0.54 14.84 2.43
CA ILE A 43 1.79 14.09 2.32
C ILE A 43 2.66 14.82 1.30
N ILE A 44 3.90 15.12 1.66
CA ILE A 44 4.95 15.55 0.74
C ILE A 44 5.93 14.39 0.59
N GLN A 45 6.11 13.93 -0.63
CA GLN A 45 6.90 12.76 -0.95
C GLN A 45 7.80 13.00 -2.17
N GLU A 46 8.70 12.06 -2.42
CA GLU A 46 9.55 11.97 -3.59
C GLU A 46 8.72 12.05 -4.87
N TYR A 47 9.17 12.93 -5.77
CA TYR A 47 8.66 13.01 -7.12
C TYR A 47 9.48 12.08 -8.00
N VAL A 48 8.83 11.09 -8.60
CA VAL A 48 9.44 10.18 -9.57
C VAL A 48 9.09 10.71 -10.96
N ASP A 49 10.09 11.23 -11.65
CA ASP A 49 9.94 11.72 -13.01
C ASP A 49 10.09 10.58 -14.03
N ASN A 50 9.59 10.77 -15.25
CA ASN A 50 9.69 9.83 -16.37
C ASN A 50 9.11 8.44 -16.08
N VAL A 51 8.06 8.37 -15.26
CA VAL A 51 7.30 7.13 -15.03
C VAL A 51 6.52 6.78 -16.29
N ILE A 52 6.78 5.58 -16.82
CA ILE A 52 5.97 4.98 -17.87
C ILE A 52 5.00 4.03 -17.18
N GLU A 53 3.72 4.38 -17.21
CA GLU A 53 2.70 3.53 -16.61
C GLU A 53 2.50 2.29 -17.49
N PRO A 54 2.40 1.07 -16.91
CA PRO A 54 2.40 -0.15 -17.70
C PRO A 54 1.35 -0.19 -18.82
N TRP A 55 0.16 0.41 -18.60
CA TRP A 55 -0.90 0.45 -19.62
C TRP A 55 -0.58 1.35 -20.81
N GLN A 56 0.30 2.34 -20.66
CA GLN A 56 0.68 3.24 -21.75
C GLN A 56 1.46 2.50 -22.84
N ILE A 57 2.25 1.50 -22.45
CA ILE A 57 3.06 0.70 -23.37
C ILE A 57 2.48 -0.69 -23.62
N TRP A 58 1.51 -1.16 -22.83
CA TRP A 58 0.99 -2.53 -22.90
C TRP A 58 0.58 -2.98 -24.30
N GLY A 59 -0.13 -2.13 -25.04
CA GLY A 59 -0.62 -2.43 -26.39
C GLY A 59 0.50 -2.59 -27.43
N SER A 60 1.58 -1.83 -27.29
CA SER A 60 2.74 -1.83 -28.20
C SER A 60 3.92 -2.67 -27.71
N ALA A 61 3.91 -3.08 -26.44
CA ALA A 61 4.97 -3.87 -25.83
C ALA A 61 5.07 -5.25 -26.48
N MET A 62 6.30 -5.72 -26.66
CA MET A 62 6.57 -7.09 -27.10
C MET A 62 6.23 -8.08 -25.98
N ASP A 63 6.02 -9.35 -26.32
CA ASP A 63 5.64 -10.36 -25.33
C ASP A 63 6.66 -10.52 -24.20
N ASP A 64 7.96 -10.39 -24.51
CA ASP A 64 9.03 -10.38 -23.51
C ASP A 64 8.91 -9.21 -22.51
N GLU A 65 8.50 -8.03 -23.01
CA GLU A 65 8.32 -6.83 -22.18
C GLU A 65 7.07 -6.93 -21.31
N ARG A 66 5.97 -7.45 -21.86
CA ARG A 66 4.76 -7.76 -21.10
C ARG A 66 5.05 -8.79 -20.00
N SER A 67 5.82 -9.83 -20.32
CA SER A 67 6.23 -10.84 -19.35
C SER A 67 7.02 -10.22 -18.21
N ARG A 68 7.99 -9.35 -18.48
CA ARG A 68 8.74 -8.62 -17.44
C ARG A 68 7.86 -7.75 -16.56
N ILE A 69 6.86 -7.07 -17.13
CA ILE A 69 5.89 -6.27 -16.35
C ILE A 69 5.11 -7.17 -15.40
N LEU A 70 4.60 -8.31 -15.89
CA LEU A 70 3.84 -9.26 -15.08
C LEU A 70 4.71 -9.93 -14.01
N ASP A 71 5.95 -10.29 -14.35
CA ASP A 71 6.91 -10.87 -13.41
C ASP A 71 7.22 -9.88 -12.27
N GLY A 72 7.47 -8.61 -12.60
CA GLY A 72 7.69 -7.56 -11.59
C GLY A 72 6.45 -7.33 -10.71
N LEU A 73 5.25 -7.32 -11.29
CA LEU A 73 4.01 -7.22 -10.52
C LEU A 73 3.83 -8.42 -9.57
N ALA A 74 4.11 -9.63 -10.05
CA ALA A 74 4.05 -10.85 -9.26
C ALA A 74 5.07 -10.84 -8.12
N GLU A 75 6.28 -10.34 -8.35
CA GLU A 75 7.32 -10.19 -7.33
C GLU A 75 6.88 -9.22 -6.22
N TYR A 76 6.31 -8.06 -6.58
CA TYR A 76 5.77 -7.12 -5.61
C TYR A 76 4.61 -7.72 -4.81
N HIS A 77 3.68 -8.42 -5.46
CA HIS A 77 2.58 -9.10 -4.78
C HIS A 77 3.09 -10.20 -3.83
N ALA A 78 4.03 -11.03 -4.27
CA ALA A 78 4.63 -12.07 -3.44
C ALA A 78 5.33 -11.46 -2.21
N THR A 79 6.02 -10.33 -2.38
CA THR A 79 6.68 -9.62 -1.29
C THR A 79 5.67 -9.04 -0.29
N LEU A 80 4.59 -8.42 -0.76
CA LEU A 80 3.55 -7.84 0.09
C LEU A 80 2.68 -8.90 0.79
N LEU A 81 2.54 -10.08 0.19
CA LEU A 81 1.83 -11.23 0.77
C LEU A 81 2.73 -12.11 1.65
N ALA A 82 4.04 -11.82 1.71
CA ALA A 82 4.94 -12.54 2.58
C ALA A 82 4.47 -12.41 4.04
N PRO A 83 4.62 -13.47 4.87
CA PRO A 83 4.22 -13.40 6.27
C PRO A 83 4.87 -12.20 6.96
N LEU A 84 4.05 -11.30 7.49
CA LEU A 84 4.53 -10.15 8.24
C LEU A 84 5.23 -10.63 9.51
N PRO A 85 6.28 -9.94 9.98
CA PRO A 85 6.94 -10.28 11.24
C PRO A 85 6.03 -10.00 12.44
N HIS A 86 6.16 -10.76 13.52
CA HIS A 86 5.55 -10.41 14.81
C HIS A 86 6.03 -9.01 15.25
N PRO A 87 5.17 -8.08 15.67
CA PRO A 87 3.77 -8.23 16.11
C PRO A 87 2.69 -7.93 15.05
N LEU A 88 3.05 -7.82 13.76
CA LEU A 88 2.12 -7.45 12.69
C LEU A 88 1.23 -8.61 12.19
N HIS A 89 1.13 -9.69 12.97
CA HIS A 89 0.25 -10.81 12.65
C HIS A 89 -1.20 -10.41 12.95
N GLY A 90 -1.93 -9.91 11.94
CA GLY A 90 -3.31 -9.53 12.10
C GLY A 90 -3.92 -8.89 10.86
N ILE A 91 -5.22 -8.64 10.91
CA ILE A 91 -5.96 -7.88 9.90
C ILE A 91 -6.20 -6.49 10.47
N GLY A 92 -5.71 -5.46 9.77
CA GLY A 92 -5.75 -4.11 10.29
C GLY A 92 -5.11 -3.07 9.39
N ASP A 93 -5.09 -1.84 9.88
CA ASP A 93 -4.34 -0.73 9.30
C ASP A 93 -2.94 -0.69 9.89
N LEU A 94 -1.94 -0.42 9.05
CA LEU A 94 -0.57 -0.23 9.53
C LEU A 94 -0.41 1.17 10.11
N ALA A 95 0.27 1.31 11.23
CA ALA A 95 0.61 2.62 11.79
C ALA A 95 1.99 2.61 12.42
N PHE A 96 2.51 3.80 12.73
CA PHE A 96 3.75 3.93 13.48
C PHE A 96 3.54 3.53 14.94
N ALA A 97 4.54 2.87 15.53
CA ALA A 97 4.51 2.56 16.95
C ALA A 97 4.51 3.87 17.78
N PRO A 98 3.81 3.91 18.93
CA PRO A 98 3.79 5.10 19.77
C PRO A 98 5.19 5.46 20.27
N GLY A 99 5.51 6.76 20.32
CA GLY A 99 6.81 7.22 20.83
C GLY A 99 7.97 7.08 19.85
N LEU A 100 7.70 6.77 18.58
CA LEU A 100 8.70 6.88 17.52
C LEU A 100 9.26 8.30 17.47
N SER A 101 10.54 8.44 17.80
CA SER A 101 11.27 9.69 17.54
C SER A 101 11.58 9.78 16.04
N ALA A 102 11.71 11.01 15.52
CA ALA A 102 12.07 11.25 14.11
C ALA A 102 13.41 10.60 13.67
N SER A 103 14.22 10.14 14.64
CA SER A 103 15.50 9.44 14.43
C SER A 103 15.40 7.90 14.46
N SER A 104 14.20 7.33 14.54
CA SER A 104 14.02 5.86 14.60
C SER A 104 14.36 5.20 13.26
N ALA A 105 14.99 4.02 13.31
CA ALA A 105 15.28 3.25 12.11
C ALA A 105 13.99 2.66 11.53
N LEU A 106 13.42 3.32 10.52
CA LEU A 106 12.21 2.88 9.79
C LEU A 106 12.34 1.48 9.16
N SER A 107 13.56 0.93 9.11
CA SER A 107 13.84 -0.43 8.70
C SER A 107 13.57 -1.49 9.78
N ASP A 108 13.40 -1.10 11.05
CA ASP A 108 12.99 -2.03 12.11
C ASP A 108 11.48 -2.28 12.04
N PRO A 109 11.01 -3.51 11.81
CA PRO A 109 9.58 -3.84 11.81
C PRO A 109 8.84 -3.48 13.11
N ARG A 110 9.56 -3.37 14.23
CA ARG A 110 8.98 -2.93 15.53
C ARG A 110 8.60 -1.46 15.54
N SER A 111 9.03 -0.69 14.53
CA SER A 111 8.58 0.68 14.32
C SER A 111 7.13 0.77 13.84
N TYR A 112 6.50 -0.37 13.56
CA TYR A 112 5.15 -0.44 13.03
C TYR A 112 4.26 -1.27 13.95
N VAL A 113 2.97 -0.93 13.97
CA VAL A 113 1.93 -1.66 14.69
C VAL A 113 0.73 -1.87 13.79
N GLY A 114 0.10 -3.05 13.89
CA GLY A 114 -1.20 -3.31 13.28
C GLY A 114 -2.30 -2.77 14.19
N ARG A 115 -3.10 -1.84 13.69
CA ARG A 115 -4.31 -1.35 14.37
C ARG A 115 -5.51 -2.14 13.83
N PRO A 116 -6.44 -2.61 14.68
CA PRO A 116 -7.63 -3.30 14.20
C PRO A 116 -8.38 -2.48 13.16
N LEU A 117 -8.91 -3.15 12.13
CA LEU A 117 -9.77 -2.50 11.14
C LEU A 117 -11.03 -1.97 11.83
N HIS A 118 -11.16 -0.64 11.91
CA HIS A 118 -12.38 0.02 12.36
C HIS A 118 -13.33 0.22 11.18
N THR A 119 -13.70 -0.86 10.51
CA THR A 119 -14.74 -0.84 9.48
C THR A 119 -15.88 -1.77 9.89
N SER A 120 -17.12 -1.31 9.72
CA SER A 120 -18.22 -2.26 9.56
C SER A 120 -17.99 -2.91 8.20
N LEU A 121 -17.30 -4.05 8.17
CA LEU A 121 -17.19 -4.84 6.95
C LEU A 121 -18.61 -5.23 6.54
N SER A 122 -19.20 -4.47 5.62
CA SER A 122 -20.23 -5.02 4.74
C SER A 122 -19.58 -6.23 4.09
N ARG A 123 -20.14 -7.41 4.40
CA ARG A 123 -19.60 -8.73 4.04
C ARG A 123 -18.99 -8.67 2.63
N PRO A 124 -17.68 -8.89 2.44
CA PRO A 124 -17.11 -8.86 1.11
C PRO A 124 -17.86 -9.88 0.25
N SER A 125 -18.25 -9.48 -0.97
CA SER A 125 -18.78 -10.43 -1.94
C SER A 125 -17.65 -11.41 -2.26
N LEU A 126 -17.70 -12.57 -1.62
CA LEU A 126 -16.82 -13.68 -1.94
C LEU A 126 -17.19 -14.12 -3.35
N ALA A 127 -16.38 -13.70 -4.33
CA ALA A 127 -16.40 -14.30 -5.64
C ALA A 127 -16.19 -15.82 -5.46
N SER A 128 -17.13 -16.61 -5.97
CA SER A 128 -17.13 -18.07 -5.80
C SER A 128 -16.24 -18.77 -6.84
N SER A 129 -15.71 -18.02 -7.80
CA SER A 129 -14.92 -18.57 -8.89
C SER A 129 -13.46 -18.82 -8.51
N THR A 130 -12.95 -19.97 -8.92
CA THR A 130 -11.54 -20.34 -8.88
C THR A 130 -10.80 -20.01 -10.18
N SER A 131 -11.52 -19.52 -11.21
CA SER A 131 -10.98 -19.09 -12.49
C SER A 131 -10.74 -17.58 -12.46
N LEU A 132 -9.54 -17.15 -12.84
CA LEU A 132 -9.11 -15.75 -12.79
C LEU A 132 -9.93 -14.84 -13.74
N PRO A 133 -10.29 -15.26 -14.98
CA PRO A 133 -11.19 -14.50 -15.83
C PRO A 133 -12.59 -14.31 -15.25
N ASP A 134 -13.16 -15.37 -14.66
CA ASP A 134 -14.52 -15.32 -14.10
C ASP A 134 -14.57 -14.55 -12.78
N LEU A 135 -13.50 -14.64 -11.97
CA LEU A 135 -13.29 -13.81 -10.77
C LEU A 135 -13.30 -12.33 -11.14
N TRP A 136 -12.56 -11.94 -12.17
CA TRP A 136 -12.55 -10.56 -12.65
C TRP A 136 -13.91 -10.10 -13.18
N GLY A 137 -14.62 -10.96 -13.90
CA GLY A 137 -15.99 -10.68 -14.35
C GLY A 137 -16.97 -10.45 -13.18
N GLN A 138 -16.88 -11.27 -12.13
CA GLN A 138 -17.72 -11.15 -10.92
C GLN A 138 -17.43 -9.85 -10.16
N LEU A 139 -16.15 -9.48 -10.01
CA LEU A 139 -15.76 -8.24 -9.34
C LEU A 139 -16.23 -6.99 -10.11
N TRP A 140 -16.14 -7.02 -11.45
CA TRP A 140 -16.56 -5.89 -12.30
C TRP A 140 -18.08 -5.69 -12.32
N ALA A 141 -18.86 -6.79 -12.30
CA ALA A 141 -20.31 -6.72 -12.25
C ALA A 141 -20.86 -6.12 -10.95
N HIS A 142 -20.08 -6.15 -9.87
CA HIS A 142 -20.46 -5.57 -8.58
C HIS A 142 -20.23 -4.06 -8.46
N GLN A 143 -19.61 -3.41 -9.46
CA GLN A 143 -19.33 -1.97 -9.45
C GLN A 143 -20.38 -1.11 -10.22
N ASN A 144 -21.36 -1.74 -10.87
CA ASN A 144 -22.52 -1.08 -11.51
C ASN A 144 -23.81 -1.31 -10.72
#